data_AF-A0AA50HYN4-F1
#
_entry.id   AF-A0AA50HYN4-F1
#
_cell.length_a   1.000
_cell.length_b   1.000
_cell.length_c   1.000
_cell.angle_alpha   90.00
_cell.angle_beta   90.00
_cell.angle_gamma   90.00
#
_symmetry.space_group_name_H-M   'P 1'
#
loop_
_entity.id
_entity.type
_entity.pdbx_description
1 polymer ?
#
loop_
_entity_poly.entity_id
_entity_poly.type
_entity_poly.pdbx_seq_one_letter_code
_entity_poly.pdbx_strand_id
1 'polypeptide(L)'
;MFNSIRRLFDQFWNKSRTVKNEPLNKVSLIVIILIDIFILINVFNGIEDIGQWYLAPNLAYPCHAPWQNYQSQTISDKNLQIIREAIATDPIDQYSLEKSFRESERAILVKLAKFV
;
A
#
# COMPACT_ATOMS: atom_id res chain seq x y z
N MET A 1 10.95 -29.25 -6.82
CA MET A 1 10.64 -27.91 -7.39
C MET A 1 11.87 -26.99 -7.50
N PHE A 2 12.84 -27.07 -6.59
CA PHE A 2 14.10 -26.29 -6.65
C PHE A 2 14.98 -26.52 -7.90
N ASN A 3 14.98 -27.71 -8.50
CA ASN A 3 15.75 -27.99 -9.72
C ASN A 3 15.30 -27.17 -10.95
N SER A 4 14.03 -26.77 -11.00
CA SER A 4 13.51 -25.94 -12.11
C SER A 4 13.96 -24.49 -12.00
N ILE A 5 14.02 -23.95 -10.78
CA ILE A 5 14.51 -22.59 -10.49
C ILE A 5 16.00 -22.49 -10.80
N ARG A 6 16.78 -23.53 -10.48
CA ARG A 6 18.22 -23.58 -10.77
C ARG A 6 18.51 -23.51 -12.27
N ARG A 7 17.73 -24.22 -13.10
CA ARG A 7 17.86 -24.19 -14.57
C ARG A 7 17.57 -22.82 -15.16
N LEU A 8 16.53 -22.13 -14.66
CA LEU A 8 16.21 -20.77 -15.10
C LEU A 8 17.31 -19.79 -14.69
N PHE A 9 17.85 -19.94 -13.48
CA PHE A 9 18.94 -19.12 -12.98
C PHE A 9 20.24 -19.32 -13.78
N ASP A 10 20.61 -20.58 -14.08
CA ASP A 10 21.82 -20.89 -14.87
C ASP A 10 21.71 -20.37 -16.31
N GLN A 11 20.52 -20.45 -16.93
CA GLN A 11 20.26 -19.88 -18.26
C GLN A 11 20.31 -18.36 -18.26
N PHE A 12 19.73 -17.70 -17.25
CA PHE A 12 19.80 -16.25 -17.09
C PHE A 12 21.23 -15.78 -16.83
N TRP A 13 21.97 -16.50 -15.98
CA TRP A 13 23.35 -16.19 -15.64
C TRP A 13 24.28 -16.28 -16.84
N ASN A 14 24.12 -17.31 -17.67
CA ASN A 14 24.93 -17.48 -18.87
C ASN A 14 24.59 -16.44 -19.96
N LYS A 15 23.33 -16.02 -20.07
CA LYS A 15 22.88 -15.04 -21.07
C LYS A 15 23.12 -13.59 -20.66
N SER A 16 23.08 -13.30 -19.36
CA SER A 16 23.33 -11.95 -18.80
C SER A 16 24.82 -11.55 -18.84
N ARG A 17 25.74 -12.53 -18.92
CA ARG A 17 27.19 -12.30 -19.00
C ARG A 17 27.68 -11.77 -20.36
N THR A 18 26.81 -11.70 -21.36
CA THR A 18 27.16 -11.28 -22.73
C THR A 18 26.18 -10.21 -23.20
N VAL A 19 26.51 -8.95 -22.94
CA VAL A 19 25.89 -7.79 -23.59
C VAL A 19 26.95 -7.18 -24.49
N LYS A 20 26.73 -7.22 -25.81
CA LYS A 20 27.66 -6.72 -26.85
C LYS A 20 29.09 -7.32 -26.86
N ASN A 21 29.24 -8.65 -26.76
CA ASN A 21 30.54 -9.33 -26.98
C ASN A 21 31.72 -8.87 -26.11
N GLU A 22 31.50 -8.05 -25.07
CA GLU A 22 32.52 -7.67 -24.10
C GLU A 22 32.22 -8.34 -22.75
N PRO A 23 33.17 -9.09 -22.17
CA PRO A 23 32.98 -9.66 -20.84
C PRO A 23 32.98 -8.52 -19.82
N LEU A 24 31.81 -8.15 -19.32
CA LEU A 24 31.69 -7.31 -18.14
C LEU A 24 32.56 -7.91 -17.03
N ASN A 25 33.41 -7.08 -16.43
CA ASN A 25 34.23 -7.51 -15.29
C ASN A 25 33.31 -8.14 -14.23
N LYS A 26 33.58 -9.39 -13.85
CA LYS A 26 32.74 -10.17 -12.92
C LYS A 26 32.47 -9.40 -11.62
N VAL A 27 33.42 -8.58 -11.19
CA VAL A 27 33.29 -7.72 -10.00
C VAL A 27 32.26 -6.62 -10.21
N SER A 28 32.29 -5.92 -11.35
CA SER A 28 31.35 -4.84 -11.67
C SER A 28 29.91 -5.35 -11.74
N LEU A 29 29.70 -6.52 -12.35
CA LEU A 29 28.37 -7.15 -12.43
C LEU A 29 27.80 -7.47 -11.04
N ILE A 30 28.64 -8.03 -10.15
CA ILE A 30 28.22 -8.36 -8.78
C ILE A 30 27.83 -7.07 -8.03
N VAL A 31 28.60 -5.99 -8.17
CA VAL A 31 28.31 -4.71 -7.51
C VAL A 31 26.97 -4.13 -7.99
N ILE A 32 26.70 -4.15 -9.30
CA ILE A 32 25.42 -3.66 -9.84
C ILE A 32 24.24 -4.46 -9.29
N ILE A 33 24.35 -5.79 -9.25
CA ILE A 33 23.31 -6.67 -8.70
C ILE A 33 23.07 -6.38 -7.21
N LEU A 34 24.13 -6.18 -6.42
CA LEU A 34 24.01 -5.87 -5.00
C LEU A 34 23.33 -4.52 -4.75
N ILE A 35 23.66 -3.49 -5.54
CA ILE A 35 23.01 -2.17 -5.45
C ILE A 35 21.54 -2.27 -5.85
N ASP A 36 21.22 -2.99 -6.92
CA ASP A 36 19.84 -3.17 -7.38
C ASP A 36 18.98 -3.87 -6.31
N ILE A 37 19.49 -4.95 -5.72
CA ILE A 37 18.82 -5.65 -4.61
C ILE A 37 18.63 -4.69 -3.41
N PHE A 38 19.63 -3.88 -3.08
CA PHE A 38 19.53 -2.90 -2.00
C PHE A 38 18.45 -1.85 -2.28
N ILE A 39 18.37 -1.35 -3.52
CA ILE A 39 17.31 -0.42 -3.93
C ILE A 39 15.94 -1.09 -3.81
N LEU A 40 15.77 -2.31 -4.32
CA LEU A 40 14.51 -3.03 -4.24
C LEU A 40 14.07 -3.22 -2.80
N ILE A 41 14.95 -3.69 -1.90
CA ILE A 41 14.61 -3.89 -0.49
C ILE A 41 14.19 -2.58 0.17
N ASN A 42 14.94 -1.50 -0.02
CA ASN A 42 14.62 -0.22 0.62
C ASN A 42 13.32 0.39 0.08
N VAL A 43 13.08 0.29 -1.22
CA VAL A 43 11.84 0.79 -1.83
C VAL A 43 10.65 -0.01 -1.36
N PHE A 44 10.73 -1.34 -1.34
CA PHE A 44 9.62 -2.18 -0.89
C PHE A 44 9.36 -2.05 0.61
N ASN A 45 10.40 -1.97 1.45
CA ASN A 45 10.24 -1.71 2.88
C ASN A 45 9.68 -0.31 3.14
N GLY A 46 10.10 0.70 2.37
CA GLY A 46 9.55 2.06 2.47
C GLY A 46 8.07 2.12 2.06
N ILE A 47 7.66 1.33 1.06
CA ILE A 47 6.24 1.21 0.67
C ILE A 47 5.43 0.47 1.73
N GLU A 48 6.00 -0.55 2.38
CA GLU A 48 5.34 -1.24 3.49
C GLU A 48 5.02 -0.27 4.64
N ASP A 49 5.96 0.60 4.98
CA ASP A 49 5.79 1.61 6.05
C ASP A 49 4.70 2.65 5.70
N ILE A 50 4.59 3.05 4.43
CA ILE A 50 3.50 3.90 3.92
C ILE A 50 2.16 3.14 3.91
N GLY A 51 2.18 1.83 3.71
CA GLY A 51 1.01 0.95 3.68
C GLY A 51 0.43 0.63 5.06
N GLN A 52 1.16 0.85 6.14
CA GLN A 52 0.69 0.66 7.52
C GLN A 52 -0.15 1.83 8.06
N TRP A 53 -0.90 2.51 7.18
CA TRP A 53 -1.86 3.52 7.64
C TRP A 53 -2.90 2.86 8.56
N TYR A 54 -3.06 3.43 9.74
CA TYR A 54 -3.86 2.88 10.85
C TYR A 54 -5.38 2.84 10.56
N LEU A 55 -5.80 3.44 9.45
CA LEU A 55 -7.17 3.40 8.95
C LEU A 55 -7.18 2.87 7.52
N ALA A 56 -8.18 2.04 7.22
CA ALA A 56 -8.50 1.75 5.84
C ALA A 56 -8.87 3.08 5.11
N PRO A 57 -8.56 3.24 3.81
CA PRO A 57 -8.77 4.50 3.09
C PRO A 57 -10.20 5.06 3.20
N ASN A 58 -11.20 4.19 3.32
CA ASN A 58 -12.60 4.55 3.55
C ASN A 58 -12.87 5.16 4.92
N LEU A 59 -12.05 4.86 5.93
CA LEU A 59 -12.12 5.43 7.28
C LEU A 59 -11.27 6.70 7.40
N ALA A 60 -10.15 6.79 6.68
CA ALA A 60 -9.29 7.98 6.66
C ALA A 60 -9.97 9.20 6.01
N TYR A 61 -10.91 8.97 5.09
CA TYR A 61 -11.66 10.01 4.39
C TYR A 61 -13.17 9.76 4.52
N PRO A 62 -13.79 10.09 5.67
CA PRO A 62 -15.20 9.81 5.92
C PRO A 62 -16.13 10.55 4.95
N CYS A 63 -15.69 11.68 4.39
CA CYS A 63 -16.45 12.43 3.37
C CYS A 63 -16.42 11.80 1.97
N HIS A 64 -15.59 10.77 1.74
CA HIS A 64 -15.43 10.17 0.41
C HIS A 64 -16.71 9.45 -0.04
N ALA A 65 -17.30 8.62 0.81
CA ALA A 65 -18.54 7.89 0.49
C ALA A 65 -19.73 8.81 0.18
N PRO A 66 -20.08 9.81 1.02
CA PRO A 66 -21.17 10.73 0.70
C PRO A 66 -20.87 11.60 -0.53
N TRP A 67 -19.60 12.00 -0.74
CA TRP A 67 -19.21 12.75 -1.93
C TRP A 67 -19.34 11.92 -3.22
N GLN A 68 -18.88 10.67 -3.20
CA GLN A 68 -19.00 9.76 -4.33
C GLN A 68 -20.48 9.45 -4.65
N ASN A 69 -21.30 9.27 -3.61
CA ASN A 69 -22.74 9.11 -3.76
C ASN A 69 -23.35 10.34 -4.47
N TYR A 70 -23.04 11.56 -4.02
CA TYR A 70 -23.48 12.80 -4.66
C TYR A 70 -23.05 12.92 -6.14
N GLN A 71 -21.82 12.51 -6.47
CA GLN A 71 -21.35 12.51 -7.86
C GLN A 71 -22.11 11.50 -8.74
N SER A 72 -22.48 10.35 -8.18
CA SER A 72 -23.21 9.28 -8.89
C SER A 72 -24.71 9.57 -9.08
N GLN A 73 -25.27 10.49 -8.29
CA GLN A 73 -26.69 10.83 -8.36
C GLN A 73 -27.03 11.73 -9.56
N THR A 74 -28.13 11.41 -10.23
CA THR A 74 -28.68 12.14 -11.38
C THR A 74 -29.99 12.86 -11.08
N ILE A 75 -30.50 12.76 -9.85
CA ILE A 75 -31.71 13.46 -9.42
C ILE A 75 -31.52 14.99 -9.44
N SER A 76 -32.58 15.71 -9.81
CA SER A 76 -32.58 17.18 -9.92
C SER A 76 -32.21 17.86 -8.60
N ASP A 77 -32.65 17.30 -7.47
CA ASP A 77 -32.52 17.94 -6.16
C ASP A 77 -31.30 17.47 -5.35
N LYS A 78 -30.34 16.77 -5.98
CA LYS A 78 -29.15 16.21 -5.28
C LYS A 78 -28.38 17.25 -4.45
N ASN A 79 -28.33 18.49 -4.92
CA ASN A 79 -27.65 19.59 -4.24
C ASN A 79 -28.34 19.95 -2.93
N LEU A 80 -29.68 19.96 -2.93
CA LEU A 80 -30.46 20.24 -1.74
C LEU A 80 -30.43 19.05 -0.79
N GLN A 81 -30.41 17.82 -1.33
CA GLN A 81 -30.37 16.60 -0.54
C GLN A 81 -29.04 16.46 0.23
N ILE A 82 -27.88 16.68 -0.40
CA ILE A 82 -26.59 16.59 0.31
C ILE A 82 -26.45 17.64 1.42
N ILE A 83 -27.00 18.84 1.20
CA ILE A 83 -27.01 19.90 2.22
C ILE A 83 -27.94 19.51 3.38
N ARG A 84 -29.11 18.95 3.09
CA ARG A 84 -30.04 18.45 4.12
C ARG A 84 -29.41 17.32 4.93
N GLU A 85 -28.74 16.38 4.27
CA GLU A 85 -28.04 15.28 4.94
C GLU A 85 -26.92 15.82 5.84
N ALA A 86 -26.07 16.72 5.34
CA ALA A 86 -24.97 17.31 6.12
C ALA A 86 -25.44 18.15 7.32
N ILE A 87 -26.63 18.79 7.23
CA ILE A 87 -27.22 19.55 8.33
C ILE A 87 -27.97 18.63 9.32
N ALA A 88 -28.55 17.53 8.82
CA ALA A 88 -29.28 16.55 9.62
C ALA A 88 -28.36 15.54 10.32
N THR A 89 -27.07 15.50 9.98
CA THR A 89 -26.08 14.70 10.69
C THR A 89 -25.92 15.23 12.12
N ASP A 90 -26.48 14.52 13.09
CA ASP A 90 -26.23 14.75 14.50
C ASP A 90 -24.72 14.64 14.81
N PRO A 91 -24.19 15.31 15.85
CA PRO A 91 -22.77 15.20 16.27
C PRO A 91 -22.30 13.77 16.59
N ILE A 92 -23.24 12.81 16.64
CA ILE A 92 -23.04 11.39 16.90
C ILE A 92 -22.07 10.74 15.89
N ASP A 93 -22.00 11.23 14.65
CA ASP A 93 -21.08 10.65 13.65
C ASP A 93 -19.60 10.99 13.90
N GLN A 94 -19.30 12.11 14.58
CA GLN A 94 -17.92 12.40 15.02
C GLN A 94 -17.43 11.39 16.07
N TYR A 95 -18.35 10.88 16.92
CA TYR A 95 -18.05 9.84 17.90
C TYR A 95 -17.74 8.48 17.26
N SER A 96 -18.33 8.19 16.08
CA SER A 96 -18.07 6.95 15.35
C SER A 96 -16.65 6.89 14.80
N LEU A 97 -16.14 8.02 14.31
CA LEU A 97 -14.79 8.14 13.80
C LEU A 97 -13.78 7.94 14.93
N GLU A 98 -13.89 8.70 16.02
CA GLU A 98 -13.02 8.58 17.20
C GLU A 98 -13.03 7.16 17.77
N LYS A 99 -14.20 6.51 17.81
CA LYS A 99 -14.30 5.10 18.20
C LYS A 99 -13.51 4.18 17.26
N SER A 100 -13.63 4.37 15.94
CA SER A 100 -12.88 3.57 14.96
C SER A 100 -11.36 3.74 15.08
N PHE A 101 -10.89 4.96 15.38
CA PHE A 101 -9.48 5.25 15.66
C PHE A 101 -9.00 4.51 16.92
N ARG A 102 -9.76 4.56 18.01
CA ARG A 102 -9.40 3.88 19.28
C ARG A 102 -9.43 2.36 19.14
N GLU A 103 -10.30 1.83 18.30
CA GLU A 103 -10.42 0.39 18.05
C GLU A 103 -9.28 -0.14 17.19
N SER A 104 -8.82 0.62 16.18
CA SER A 104 -7.64 0.26 15.39
C SER A 104 -6.35 0.32 16.22
N GLU A 105 -6.21 1.33 17.08
CA GLU A 105 -5.07 1.45 18.00
C GLU A 105 -4.99 0.25 18.98
N ARG A 106 -6.12 -0.14 19.57
CA ARG A 106 -6.17 -1.34 20.44
C ARG A 106 -5.80 -2.62 19.70
N ALA A 107 -6.27 -2.79 18.46
CA ALA A 107 -5.96 -3.98 17.66
C ALA A 107 -4.44 -4.11 17.41
N ILE A 108 -3.74 -2.99 17.19
CA ILE A 108 -2.29 -2.95 17.03
C ILE A 108 -1.58 -3.29 18.34
N LEU A 109 -1.99 -2.67 19.45
CA LEU A 109 -1.38 -2.95 20.76
C LEU A 109 -1.52 -4.43 21.15
N VAL A 110 -2.67 -5.04 20.88
CA VAL A 110 -2.87 -6.50 21.08
C VAL A 110 -1.99 -7.32 20.14
N LYS A 111 -1.79 -6.90 18.90
CA LYS A 111 -0.91 -7.57 17.94
C LYS A 111 0.55 -7.50 18.41
N LEU A 112 1.02 -6.34 18.85
CA LEU A 112 2.37 -6.14 19.38
C LEU A 112 2.60 -6.94 20.68
N ALA A 113 1.62 -6.98 21.58
CA ALA A 113 1.70 -7.76 22.82
C ALA A 113 1.75 -9.28 22.59
N LYS A 114 1.36 -9.78 21.40
CA LYS A 114 1.52 -11.20 21.03
C LYS A 114 2.92 -11.56 20.52
N PHE A 115 3.76 -10.57 20.21
CA PHE A 115 5.12 -10.77 19.72
C PHE A 115 6.19 -10.62 20.82
N VAL A 116 5.79 -10.28 22.05
CA VAL A 116 6.63 -10.27 23.27
C VAL A 116 6.31 -11.50 24.09
#